data_AF-A0A355DG67-F1
#
_entry.id   AF-A0A355DG67-F1
#
_cell.length_a   1.000
_cell.length_b   1.000
_cell.length_c   1.000
_cell.angle_alpha   90.00
_cell.angle_beta   90.00
_cell.angle_gamma   90.00
#
_symmetry.space_group_name_H-M   'P 1'
#
loop_
_entity.id
_entity.type
_entity.pdbx_description
1 polymer ?
#
loop_
_entity_poly.entity_id
_entity_poly.type
_entity_poly.pdbx_seq_one_letter_code
_entity_poly.pdbx_strand_id
1 'polypeptide(L)'
;VGRRGWLVRLGLSGLFALIAGLGVSGRWQEWLLYTNRVDFGVDDLHFGRDIGFFVFELPLLTFVVGWLFSTLILTLVITSIWHYINGGIRFQTVGVRVRPQVKAHLSVLLGSVALVKVADYWLARFELTTSTRGVVDGASYTDVNAQLPAINLLILISLLAVVLLLVNIRRRGWVLPTLAVGLWLFVALVMGGIYPAVVQGLRVQPAESEMEAPYIERNILATRQAYGLDRITEVVIEDFDTTITAEDLRANSATVRNIRVLDPLIVQATFDRLQGEREFYRFNDVLDDGRYVVDGETTHVLLGIRELDLNKMRSWESEHVAFTHGYGVAVASVSRVKGSGDPDFIIGDLPVAIHESVEITLDRPQIYVGEGLGGYAVVGASRDEVDYTDQDQGTQAVRYADIGGEGGVQMRSMFRKAAFALRFGQIEPLISNFITDDSRLLYVRDVRDRVEMLAPFLHFDADPYPVLVDGRIVYIVDGYTTTDRYPYSQRADV
;
A
#
# COMPACT_ATOMS: atom_id res chain seq x y z
N VAL A 1 -23.30 -8.14 -46.18
CA VAL A 1 -22.12 -8.01 -45.30
C VAL A 1 -20.95 -8.75 -45.95
N GLY A 2 -20.02 -8.01 -46.57
CA GLY A 2 -19.07 -8.55 -47.56
C GLY A 2 -17.82 -9.25 -47.01
N ARG A 3 -16.91 -9.65 -47.91
CA ARG A 3 -15.64 -10.39 -47.70
C ARG A 3 -14.71 -9.86 -46.58
N ARG A 4 -14.94 -8.63 -46.07
CA ARG A 4 -14.16 -7.99 -45.00
C ARG A 4 -14.85 -7.94 -43.62
N GLY A 5 -16.03 -8.53 -43.47
CA GLY A 5 -16.76 -8.52 -42.18
C GLY A 5 -16.00 -9.18 -41.02
N TRP A 6 -15.05 -10.08 -41.30
CA TRP A 6 -14.19 -10.69 -40.29
C TRP A 6 -13.17 -9.71 -39.70
N LEU A 7 -12.67 -8.74 -40.49
CA LEU A 7 -11.75 -7.70 -40.02
C LEU A 7 -12.44 -6.76 -39.02
N VAL A 8 -13.70 -6.39 -39.29
CA VAL A 8 -14.49 -5.56 -38.36
C VAL A 8 -14.73 -6.30 -37.05
N ARG A 9 -15.03 -7.61 -37.11
CA ARG A 9 -15.19 -8.44 -35.90
C ARG A 9 -13.89 -8.54 -35.10
N LEU A 10 -12.76 -8.76 -35.77
CA LEU A 10 -11.45 -8.80 -35.09
C LEU A 10 -11.08 -7.45 -34.49
N GLY A 11 -11.30 -6.34 -35.20
CA GLY A 11 -11.04 -5.00 -34.67
C GLY A 11 -11.90 -4.71 -33.44
N LEU A 12 -13.19 -5.07 -33.48
CA LEU A 12 -14.09 -4.90 -32.35
C LEU A 12 -13.72 -5.82 -31.17
N SER A 13 -13.37 -7.08 -31.43
CA SER A 13 -12.87 -8.01 -30.41
C SER A 13 -11.56 -7.52 -29.78
N GLY A 14 -10.64 -6.97 -30.58
CA GLY A 14 -9.40 -6.37 -30.09
C GLY A 14 -9.66 -5.15 -29.21
N LEU A 15 -10.61 -4.29 -29.58
CA LEU A 15 -11.03 -3.16 -28.75
C LEU A 15 -11.59 -3.61 -27.40
N PHE A 16 -12.49 -4.59 -27.38
CA PHE A 16 -13.01 -5.15 -26.13
C PHE A 16 -11.93 -5.85 -25.30
N ALA A 17 -10.98 -6.53 -25.94
CA ALA A 17 -9.85 -7.16 -25.27
C ALA A 17 -8.91 -6.12 -24.64
N LEU A 18 -8.66 -4.98 -25.29
CA LEU A 18 -7.89 -3.88 -24.73
C LEU A 18 -8.59 -3.27 -23.50
N ILE A 19 -9.89 -3.01 -23.59
CA ILE A 19 -10.67 -2.47 -22.47
C ILE A 19 -10.67 -3.44 -21.29
N ALA A 20 -10.90 -4.74 -21.54
CA ALA A 20 -10.86 -5.77 -20.51
C ALA A 20 -9.45 -5.93 -19.92
N GLY A 21 -8.42 -5.90 -20.77
CA GLY A 21 -7.01 -6.04 -20.38
C GLY A 21 -6.53 -4.89 -19.50
N LEU A 22 -6.96 -3.66 -19.77
CA LEU A 22 -6.65 -2.50 -18.91
C LEU A 22 -7.16 -2.72 -17.48
N GLY A 23 -8.37 -3.25 -17.31
CA GLY A 23 -8.91 -3.57 -15.99
C GLY A 23 -8.12 -4.67 -15.25
N VAL A 24 -7.64 -5.68 -15.97
CA VAL A 24 -6.83 -6.78 -15.40
C VAL A 24 -5.41 -6.33 -15.08
N SER A 25 -4.85 -5.36 -15.81
CA SER A 25 -3.46 -4.91 -15.64
C SER A 25 -3.15 -4.37 -14.23
N GLY A 26 -4.16 -3.87 -13.51
CA GLY A 26 -4.01 -3.44 -12.12
C GLY A 26 -3.72 -4.57 -11.13
N ARG A 27 -3.90 -5.85 -11.52
CA ARG A 27 -3.70 -7.05 -10.69
C ARG A 27 -2.30 -7.66 -10.85
N TRP A 28 -1.33 -6.89 -11.33
CA TRP A 28 0.04 -7.38 -11.57
C TRP A 28 0.72 -7.90 -10.30
N GLN A 29 0.42 -7.33 -9.12
CA GLN A 29 0.96 -7.79 -7.84
C GLN A 29 0.51 -9.21 -7.50
N GLU A 30 -0.78 -9.52 -7.66
CA GLU A 30 -1.30 -10.88 -7.43
C GLU A 30 -0.63 -11.91 -8.36
N TRP A 31 -0.35 -11.52 -9.61
CA TRP A 31 0.40 -12.37 -10.55
C TRP A 31 1.85 -12.59 -10.10
N LEU A 32 2.55 -11.54 -9.66
CA LEU A 32 3.92 -11.67 -9.18
C LEU A 32 4.02 -12.49 -7.91
N LEU A 33 3.10 -12.32 -6.97
CA LEU A 33 3.02 -13.12 -5.74
C LEU A 33 2.76 -14.60 -6.09
N TYR A 34 1.83 -14.90 -7.00
CA TYR A 34 1.56 -16.27 -7.43
C TYR A 34 2.76 -16.96 -8.09
N THR A 35 3.51 -16.22 -8.92
CA THR A 35 4.64 -16.75 -9.69
C THR A 35 5.93 -16.85 -8.88
N ASN A 36 6.12 -15.96 -7.91
CA ASN A 36 7.27 -15.94 -6.99
C ASN A 36 6.88 -16.43 -5.59
N ARG A 37 5.84 -17.25 -5.49
CA ARG A 37 5.35 -17.77 -4.22
C ARG A 37 6.45 -18.58 -3.50
N VAL A 38 6.42 -18.49 -2.19
CA VAL A 38 7.27 -19.26 -1.29
C VAL A 38 6.42 -19.94 -0.23
N ASP A 39 6.90 -21.06 0.28
CA ASP A 39 6.27 -21.72 1.42
C ASP A 39 6.61 -20.96 2.70
N PHE A 40 5.63 -20.78 3.57
CA PHE A 40 5.84 -20.26 4.93
C PHE A 40 6.49 -21.31 5.83
N GLY A 41 6.37 -22.59 5.49
CA GLY A 41 6.83 -23.73 6.30
C GLY A 41 5.89 -24.07 7.44
N VAL A 42 4.66 -23.55 7.38
CA VAL A 42 3.64 -23.69 8.42
C VAL A 42 2.29 -23.88 7.73
N ASP A 43 1.60 -24.95 8.11
CA ASP A 43 0.29 -25.31 7.58
C ASP A 43 -0.86 -24.70 8.38
N ASP A 44 -1.96 -24.38 7.70
CA ASP A 44 -3.19 -23.96 8.36
C ASP A 44 -3.84 -25.10 9.17
N LEU A 45 -4.45 -24.74 10.30
CA LEU A 45 -5.01 -25.70 11.26
C LEU A 45 -6.26 -26.45 10.77
N HIS A 46 -6.84 -26.09 9.62
CA HIS A 46 -8.09 -26.70 9.14
C HIS A 46 -7.94 -27.51 7.86
N PHE A 47 -7.32 -26.93 6.82
CA PHE A 47 -7.11 -27.59 5.54
C PHE A 47 -5.73 -28.27 5.41
N GLY A 48 -4.82 -28.05 6.37
CA GLY A 48 -3.48 -28.64 6.36
C GLY A 48 -2.67 -28.20 5.13
N ARG A 49 -2.76 -26.92 4.80
CA ARG A 49 -2.16 -26.33 3.60
C ARG A 49 -1.26 -25.18 4.01
N ASP A 50 -0.07 -25.11 3.41
CA ASP A 50 0.89 -24.05 3.74
C ASP A 50 0.26 -22.66 3.60
N ILE A 51 0.55 -21.77 4.55
CA ILE A 51 0.02 -20.41 4.57
C ILE A 51 0.32 -19.63 3.28
N GLY A 52 1.43 -19.95 2.60
CA GLY A 52 1.79 -19.41 1.29
C GLY A 52 0.72 -19.64 0.22
N PHE A 53 -0.07 -20.72 0.31
CA PHE A 53 -1.23 -20.91 -0.57
C PHE A 53 -2.27 -19.81 -0.37
N PHE A 54 -2.58 -19.44 0.87
CA PHE A 54 -3.61 -18.44 1.18
C PHE A 54 -3.13 -17.01 0.87
N VAL A 55 -1.85 -16.74 1.11
CA VAL A 55 -1.26 -15.40 0.91
C VAL A 55 -0.93 -15.16 -0.56
N PHE A 56 -0.35 -16.14 -1.27
CA PHE A 56 0.19 -15.93 -2.62
C PHE A 56 -0.65 -16.54 -3.75
N GLU A 57 -1.34 -17.67 -3.51
CA GLU A 57 -2.04 -18.38 -4.57
C GLU A 57 -3.53 -18.06 -4.66
N LEU A 58 -4.23 -18.15 -3.52
CA LEU A 58 -5.68 -18.01 -3.43
C LEU A 58 -6.20 -16.69 -4.03
N PRO A 59 -5.58 -15.51 -3.81
CA PRO A 59 -6.09 -14.25 -4.36
C PRO A 59 -6.17 -14.26 -5.89
N LEU A 60 -5.09 -14.70 -6.57
CA LEU A 60 -5.08 -14.75 -8.03
C LEU A 60 -6.06 -15.80 -8.56
N LEU A 61 -6.14 -16.98 -7.93
CA LEU A 61 -7.05 -18.04 -8.35
C LEU A 61 -8.52 -17.58 -8.23
N THR A 62 -8.90 -16.96 -7.11
CA THR A 62 -10.24 -16.39 -6.91
C THR A 62 -10.50 -15.29 -7.95
N PHE A 63 -9.54 -14.39 -8.18
CA PHE A 63 -9.67 -13.32 -9.18
C PHE A 63 -9.92 -13.88 -10.59
N VAL A 64 -9.12 -14.86 -11.04
CA VAL A 64 -9.25 -15.46 -12.37
C VAL A 64 -10.61 -16.16 -12.53
N VAL A 65 -11.06 -16.90 -11.52
CA VAL A 65 -12.36 -17.56 -11.53
C VAL A 65 -13.51 -16.54 -11.56
N GLY A 66 -13.45 -15.49 -10.74
CA GLY A 66 -14.46 -14.42 -10.73
C GLY A 66 -14.51 -13.60 -12.02
N TRP A 67 -13.34 -13.32 -12.61
CA TRP A 67 -13.22 -12.64 -13.91
C TRP A 67 -13.80 -13.50 -15.04
N LEU A 68 -13.49 -14.80 -15.05
CA LEU A 68 -14.00 -15.75 -16.04
C LEU A 68 -15.53 -15.91 -15.90
N PHE A 69 -16.04 -16.01 -14.67
CA PHE A 69 -17.48 -16.05 -14.40
C PHE A 69 -18.19 -14.81 -14.95
N SER A 70 -17.72 -13.62 -14.61
CA SER A 70 -18.28 -12.34 -15.06
C SER A 70 -18.28 -12.23 -16.59
N THR A 71 -17.17 -12.62 -17.22
CA THR A 71 -17.02 -12.62 -18.68
C THR A 71 -18.00 -13.59 -19.35
N LEU A 72 -18.19 -14.79 -18.80
CA LEU A 72 -19.14 -15.78 -19.33
C LEU A 72 -20.60 -15.32 -19.14
N ILE A 73 -20.93 -14.71 -18.02
CA ILE A 73 -22.28 -14.13 -17.78
C ILE A 73 -22.55 -13.01 -18.78
N LEU A 74 -21.63 -12.07 -18.96
CA LEU A 74 -21.76 -11.00 -19.96
C LEU A 74 -21.94 -11.58 -21.37
N THR A 75 -21.11 -12.57 -21.72
CA THR A 75 -21.20 -13.26 -23.01
C THR A 75 -22.55 -13.96 -23.18
N LEU A 76 -23.06 -14.61 -22.14
CA LEU A 76 -24.38 -15.26 -22.12
C LEU A 76 -25.50 -14.24 -22.34
N VAL A 77 -25.47 -13.09 -21.67
CA VAL A 77 -26.47 -12.03 -21.81
C VAL A 77 -26.45 -11.44 -23.22
N ILE A 78 -25.28 -11.02 -23.71
CA ILE A 78 -25.14 -10.43 -25.06
C ILE A 78 -25.58 -11.45 -26.12
N THR A 79 -25.16 -12.71 -25.99
CA THR A 79 -25.54 -13.77 -26.92
C THR A 79 -27.04 -14.04 -26.89
N SER A 80 -27.66 -14.01 -25.71
CA SER A 80 -29.12 -14.17 -25.57
C SER A 80 -29.89 -13.03 -26.24
N ILE A 81 -29.48 -11.78 -26.02
CA ILE A 81 -30.06 -10.60 -26.67
C ILE A 81 -29.89 -10.69 -28.18
N TRP A 82 -28.72 -11.09 -28.66
CA TRP A 82 -28.44 -11.25 -30.08
C TRP A 82 -29.33 -12.31 -30.73
N HIS A 83 -29.55 -13.46 -30.07
CA HIS A 83 -30.49 -14.49 -30.54
C HIS A 83 -31.94 -14.03 -30.49
N TYR A 84 -32.31 -13.15 -29.55
CA TYR A 84 -33.63 -12.54 -29.51
C TYR A 84 -33.85 -11.61 -30.71
N ILE A 85 -32.94 -10.66 -30.96
CA ILE A 85 -33.01 -9.71 -32.07
C ILE A 85 -33.04 -10.42 -33.43
N ASN A 86 -32.25 -11.47 -33.61
CA ASN A 86 -32.22 -12.26 -34.86
C ASN A 86 -33.39 -13.27 -34.98
N GLY A 87 -34.34 -13.25 -34.05
CA GLY A 87 -35.54 -14.09 -34.09
C GLY A 87 -35.28 -15.59 -33.84
N GLY A 88 -34.16 -15.93 -33.20
CA GLY A 88 -33.83 -17.27 -32.70
C GLY A 88 -34.59 -17.63 -31.42
N ILE A 89 -34.99 -16.62 -30.64
CA ILE A 89 -35.90 -16.71 -29.49
C ILE A 89 -37.17 -15.90 -29.84
N ARG A 90 -38.35 -16.53 -29.79
CA ARG A 90 -39.64 -15.88 -30.12
C ARG A 90 -40.66 -16.16 -29.02
N PHE A 91 -41.15 -15.11 -28.36
CA PHE A 91 -42.12 -15.24 -27.25
C PHE A 91 -43.59 -15.25 -27.69
N GLN A 92 -43.90 -14.80 -28.91
CA GLN A 92 -45.27 -14.53 -29.37
C GLN A 92 -45.90 -15.61 -30.27
N THR A 93 -45.28 -16.78 -30.48
CA THR A 93 -45.81 -17.82 -31.38
C THR A 93 -46.24 -19.09 -30.65
N VAL A 94 -47.41 -19.63 -31.00
CA VAL A 94 -47.87 -20.98 -30.62
C VAL A 94 -47.02 -22.00 -31.35
N GLY A 95 -46.10 -22.69 -30.64
CA GLY A 95 -45.14 -23.64 -31.21
C GLY A 95 -43.74 -23.57 -30.59
N VAL A 96 -42.71 -23.95 -31.34
CA VAL A 96 -41.31 -23.99 -30.87
C VAL A 96 -40.77 -22.57 -30.60
N ARG A 97 -40.76 -22.17 -29.33
CA ARG A 97 -40.34 -20.84 -28.86
C ARG A 97 -38.85 -20.50 -29.08
N VAL A 98 -37.97 -21.51 -29.18
CA VAL A 98 -36.51 -21.31 -29.39
C VAL A 98 -35.94 -22.38 -30.30
N ARG A 99 -35.13 -21.97 -31.29
CA ARG A 99 -34.48 -22.88 -32.25
C ARG A 99 -33.49 -23.85 -31.55
N PRO A 100 -33.36 -25.12 -32.00
CA PRO A 100 -32.46 -26.09 -31.38
C PRO A 100 -31.00 -25.64 -31.27
N GLN A 101 -30.47 -24.94 -32.29
CA GLN A 101 -29.09 -24.44 -32.28
C GLN A 101 -28.86 -23.36 -31.21
N VAL A 102 -29.86 -22.51 -31.00
CA VAL A 102 -29.83 -21.47 -29.96
C VAL A 102 -29.85 -22.11 -28.57
N LYS A 103 -30.68 -23.14 -28.38
CA LYS A 103 -30.72 -23.91 -27.13
C LYS A 103 -29.37 -24.56 -26.83
N ALA A 104 -28.74 -25.19 -27.83
CA ALA A 104 -27.44 -25.82 -27.66
C ALA A 104 -26.37 -24.78 -27.27
N HIS A 105 -26.30 -23.66 -28.00
CA HIS A 105 -25.33 -22.59 -27.70
C HIS A 105 -25.51 -22.03 -26.28
N LEU A 106 -26.75 -21.68 -25.88
CA LEU A 106 -27.02 -21.16 -24.54
C LEU A 106 -26.78 -22.22 -23.45
N SER A 107 -27.06 -23.51 -23.73
CA SER A 107 -26.80 -24.59 -22.76
C SER A 107 -25.30 -24.80 -22.54
N VAL A 108 -24.47 -24.67 -23.59
CA VAL A 108 -23.01 -24.75 -23.46
C VAL A 108 -22.46 -23.56 -22.67
N LEU A 109 -22.95 -22.35 -22.93
CA LEU A 109 -22.55 -21.16 -22.17
C LEU A 109 -22.96 -21.28 -20.69
N LEU A 110 -24.20 -21.66 -20.40
CA LEU A 110 -24.66 -21.92 -19.03
C LEU A 110 -23.87 -23.07 -18.36
N GLY A 111 -23.55 -24.12 -19.10
CA GLY A 111 -22.73 -25.23 -18.60
C GLY A 111 -21.31 -24.78 -18.26
N SER A 112 -20.74 -23.88 -19.06
CA SER A 112 -19.43 -23.27 -18.78
C SER A 112 -19.48 -22.39 -17.54
N VAL A 113 -20.53 -21.58 -17.38
CA VAL A 113 -20.78 -20.79 -16.16
C VAL A 113 -20.87 -21.68 -14.94
N ALA A 114 -21.65 -22.77 -15.01
CA ALA A 114 -21.79 -23.73 -13.92
C ALA A 114 -20.46 -24.43 -13.58
N LEU A 115 -19.63 -24.74 -14.59
CA LEU A 115 -18.31 -25.32 -14.39
C LEU A 115 -17.36 -24.35 -13.68
N VAL A 116 -17.36 -23.08 -14.08
CA VAL A 116 -16.56 -22.05 -13.38
C VAL A 116 -17.05 -21.89 -11.94
N LYS A 117 -18.36 -22.02 -11.69
CA LYS A 117 -18.92 -22.01 -10.35
C LYS A 117 -18.49 -23.19 -9.47
N VAL A 118 -18.19 -24.35 -10.06
CA VAL A 118 -17.55 -25.45 -9.32
C VAL A 118 -16.20 -25.01 -8.77
N ALA A 119 -15.36 -24.36 -9.60
CA ALA A 119 -14.06 -23.85 -9.17
C ALA A 119 -14.22 -22.73 -8.12
N ASP A 120 -15.18 -21.83 -8.31
CA ASP A 120 -15.53 -20.76 -7.37
C ASP A 120 -15.88 -21.32 -5.98
N TYR A 121 -16.80 -22.27 -5.90
CA TYR A 121 -17.15 -22.92 -4.64
C TYR A 121 -15.99 -23.72 -4.05
N TRP A 122 -15.15 -24.35 -4.88
CA TRP A 122 -13.97 -25.06 -4.40
C TRP A 122 -13.00 -24.13 -3.66
N LEU A 123 -12.75 -22.94 -4.23
CA LEU A 123 -11.88 -21.91 -3.65
C LEU A 123 -12.52 -21.22 -2.44
N ALA A 124 -13.82 -20.96 -2.48
CA ALA A 124 -14.57 -20.30 -1.40
C ALA A 124 -14.47 -21.04 -0.04
N ARG A 125 -14.14 -22.33 -0.04
CA ARG A 125 -13.89 -23.09 1.20
C ARG A 125 -12.67 -22.57 1.94
N PHE A 126 -11.61 -22.23 1.22
CA PHE A 126 -10.37 -21.71 1.80
C PHE A 126 -10.55 -20.27 2.31
N GLU A 127 -11.40 -19.47 1.66
CA GLU A 127 -11.68 -18.10 2.10
C GLU A 127 -12.40 -18.02 3.46
N LEU A 128 -12.99 -19.12 3.92
CA LEU A 128 -13.57 -19.20 5.26
C LEU A 128 -12.49 -18.98 6.35
N THR A 129 -11.23 -19.33 6.11
CA THR A 129 -10.15 -19.16 7.10
C THR A 129 -9.75 -17.71 7.31
N THR A 130 -10.24 -16.77 6.49
CA THR A 130 -10.03 -15.33 6.64
C THR A 130 -11.35 -14.58 6.80
N SER A 131 -12.42 -15.27 7.22
CA SER A 131 -13.75 -14.70 7.44
C SER A 131 -13.75 -13.76 8.65
N THR A 132 -14.35 -12.57 8.53
CA THR A 132 -14.47 -11.58 9.61
C THR A 132 -15.86 -11.54 10.25
N ARG A 133 -16.67 -12.59 10.02
CA ARG A 133 -18.09 -12.64 10.44
C ARG A 133 -18.31 -13.14 11.87
N GLY A 134 -17.31 -13.81 12.45
CA GLY A 134 -17.38 -14.39 13.79
C GLY A 134 -16.93 -13.42 14.88
N VAL A 135 -16.76 -13.94 16.09
CA VAL A 135 -16.20 -13.20 17.24
C VAL A 135 -14.71 -12.88 17.02
N VAL A 136 -14.04 -13.68 16.21
CA VAL A 136 -12.63 -13.56 15.84
C VAL A 136 -12.49 -13.76 14.33
N ASP A 137 -11.38 -13.28 13.77
CA ASP A 137 -11.08 -13.54 12.36
C ASP A 137 -10.74 -15.02 12.13
N GLY A 138 -11.32 -15.57 11.08
CA GLY A 138 -11.20 -16.97 10.70
C GLY A 138 -12.53 -17.72 10.67
N ALA A 139 -12.46 -19.01 10.37
CA ALA A 139 -13.66 -19.83 10.25
C ALA A 139 -14.20 -20.15 11.65
N SER A 140 -15.40 -19.66 11.95
CA SER A 140 -16.15 -19.93 13.19
C SER A 140 -16.76 -21.35 13.20
N TYR A 141 -17.40 -21.73 14.31
CA TYR A 141 -18.15 -22.98 14.39
C TYR A 141 -19.15 -23.12 13.24
N THR A 142 -19.93 -22.07 12.97
CA THR A 142 -20.95 -22.08 11.91
C THR A 142 -20.32 -22.17 10.52
N ASP A 143 -19.17 -21.53 10.31
CA ASP A 143 -18.45 -21.60 9.04
C ASP A 143 -18.02 -23.04 8.74
N VAL A 144 -17.44 -23.73 9.73
CA VAL A 144 -16.93 -25.09 9.56
C VAL A 144 -18.04 -26.14 9.54
N ASN A 145 -19.06 -26.02 10.38
CA ASN A 145 -20.07 -27.07 10.56
C ASN A 145 -21.36 -26.85 9.76
N ALA A 146 -21.59 -25.65 9.22
CA ALA A 146 -22.76 -25.36 8.40
C ALA A 146 -22.37 -24.88 7.00
N GLN A 147 -21.53 -23.85 6.90
CA GLN A 147 -21.23 -23.23 5.61
C GLN A 147 -20.32 -24.09 4.74
N LEU A 148 -19.29 -24.72 5.29
CA LEU A 148 -18.41 -25.62 4.54
C LEU A 148 -19.18 -26.83 3.95
N PRO A 149 -20.05 -27.53 4.70
CA PRO A 149 -20.97 -28.53 4.12
C PRO A 149 -21.89 -27.98 3.03
N ALA A 150 -22.44 -26.78 3.22
CA ALA A 150 -23.26 -26.10 2.22
C ALA A 150 -22.49 -25.84 0.91
N ILE A 151 -21.25 -25.34 1.01
CA ILE A 151 -20.37 -25.12 -0.14
C ILE A 151 -20.05 -26.45 -0.84
N ASN A 152 -19.73 -27.51 -0.10
CA ASN A 152 -19.49 -28.84 -0.66
C ASN A 152 -20.72 -29.40 -1.40
N LEU A 153 -21.93 -29.17 -0.89
CA LEU A 153 -23.17 -29.52 -1.57
C LEU A 153 -23.36 -28.71 -2.87
N LEU A 154 -23.03 -27.41 -2.84
CA LEU A 154 -23.12 -26.55 -4.02
C LEU A 154 -22.13 -26.95 -5.12
N ILE A 155 -20.94 -27.44 -4.77
CA ILE A 155 -19.99 -28.05 -5.71
C ILE A 155 -20.66 -29.23 -6.44
N LEU A 156 -21.27 -30.16 -5.68
CA LEU A 156 -21.94 -31.34 -6.24
C LEU A 156 -23.11 -30.97 -7.15
N ILE A 157 -23.97 -30.04 -6.72
CA ILE A 157 -25.13 -29.59 -7.50
C ILE A 157 -24.69 -28.84 -8.76
N SER A 158 -23.64 -28.03 -8.69
CA SER A 158 -23.10 -27.33 -9.85
C SER A 158 -22.52 -28.31 -10.87
N LEU A 159 -21.79 -29.34 -10.42
CA LEU A 159 -21.33 -30.43 -11.28
C LEU A 159 -22.51 -31.15 -11.96
N LEU A 160 -23.57 -31.46 -11.20
CA LEU A 160 -24.77 -32.06 -11.77
C LEU A 160 -25.45 -31.13 -12.79
N ALA A 161 -25.49 -29.82 -12.52
CA ALA A 161 -26.03 -28.83 -13.44
C ALA A 161 -25.24 -28.78 -14.75
N VAL A 162 -23.90 -28.84 -14.70
CA VAL A 162 -23.04 -28.96 -15.90
C VAL A 162 -23.46 -30.17 -16.73
N VAL A 163 -23.57 -31.35 -16.11
CA VAL A 163 -23.96 -32.59 -16.80
C VAL A 163 -25.36 -32.45 -17.43
N LEU A 164 -26.34 -31.95 -16.69
CA LEU A 164 -27.71 -31.76 -17.18
C LEU A 164 -27.78 -30.79 -18.37
N LEU A 165 -27.02 -29.69 -18.32
CA LEU A 165 -26.95 -28.70 -19.40
C LEU A 165 -26.27 -29.26 -20.66
N LEU A 166 -25.23 -30.08 -20.51
CA LEU A 166 -24.60 -30.78 -21.63
C LEU A 166 -25.51 -31.85 -22.24
N VAL A 167 -26.22 -32.63 -21.42
CA VAL A 167 -27.21 -33.61 -21.90
C VAL A 167 -28.36 -32.92 -22.64
N ASN A 168 -28.74 -31.71 -22.22
CA ASN A 168 -29.79 -30.93 -22.87
C ASN A 168 -29.48 -30.60 -24.35
N ILE A 169 -28.21 -30.57 -24.75
CA ILE A 169 -27.81 -30.35 -26.15
C ILE A 169 -28.49 -31.37 -27.10
N ARG A 170 -28.74 -32.60 -26.63
CA ARG A 170 -29.37 -33.67 -27.41
C ARG A 170 -30.88 -33.80 -27.19
N ARG A 171 -31.48 -33.07 -26.25
CA ARG A 171 -32.91 -33.16 -25.90
C ARG A 171 -33.67 -31.93 -26.42
N ARG A 172 -34.96 -32.08 -26.76
CA ARG A 172 -35.75 -31.01 -27.41
C ARG A 172 -36.42 -30.01 -26.44
N GLY A 173 -36.18 -30.09 -25.12
CA GLY A 173 -36.87 -29.31 -24.08
C GLY A 173 -36.07 -28.16 -23.43
N TRP A 174 -36.74 -27.32 -22.62
CA TRP A 174 -36.12 -26.33 -21.71
C TRP A 174 -36.16 -26.77 -20.24
N VAL A 175 -36.83 -27.89 -19.95
CA VAL A 175 -37.05 -28.38 -18.58
C VAL A 175 -35.74 -28.63 -17.86
N LEU A 176 -34.75 -29.26 -18.51
CA LEU A 176 -33.47 -29.59 -17.89
C LEU A 176 -32.65 -28.34 -17.51
N PRO A 177 -32.44 -27.34 -18.41
CA PRO A 177 -31.78 -26.09 -18.02
C PRO A 177 -32.51 -25.32 -16.92
N THR A 178 -33.84 -25.19 -17.02
CA THR A 178 -34.62 -24.46 -16.01
C THR A 178 -34.57 -25.16 -14.66
N LEU A 179 -34.67 -26.49 -14.63
CA LEU A 179 -34.54 -27.27 -13.40
C LEU A 179 -33.12 -27.16 -12.82
N ALA A 180 -32.08 -27.30 -13.65
CA ALA A 180 -30.69 -27.22 -13.22
C ALA A 180 -30.37 -25.85 -12.61
N VAL A 181 -30.67 -24.76 -13.32
CA VAL A 181 -30.44 -23.39 -12.82
C VAL A 181 -31.34 -23.07 -11.65
N GLY A 182 -32.62 -23.44 -11.71
CA GLY A 182 -33.59 -23.16 -10.64
C GLY A 182 -33.26 -23.89 -9.34
N LEU A 183 -32.93 -25.18 -9.41
CA LEU A 183 -32.49 -25.96 -8.25
C LEU A 183 -31.18 -25.41 -7.69
N TRP A 184 -30.21 -25.10 -8.56
CA TRP A 184 -28.94 -24.56 -8.13
C TRP A 184 -29.10 -23.21 -7.41
N LEU A 185 -29.87 -22.27 -7.98
CA LEU A 185 -30.18 -20.98 -7.34
C LEU A 185 -30.94 -21.15 -6.02
N PHE A 186 -31.93 -22.05 -5.99
CA PHE A 186 -32.69 -22.34 -4.79
C PHE A 186 -31.79 -22.87 -3.67
N VAL A 187 -30.95 -23.86 -3.97
CA VAL A 187 -30.03 -24.44 -2.98
C VAL A 187 -28.97 -23.42 -2.56
N ALA A 188 -28.45 -22.60 -3.48
CA ALA A 188 -27.51 -21.54 -3.13
C ALA A 188 -28.11 -20.54 -2.14
N LEU A 189 -29.37 -20.13 -2.34
CA LEU A 189 -30.07 -19.21 -1.44
C LEU A 189 -30.31 -19.84 -0.06
N VAL A 190 -30.83 -21.07 -0.03
CA VAL A 190 -31.18 -21.76 1.22
C VAL A 190 -29.93 -22.12 2.01
N MET A 191 -28.95 -22.74 1.36
CA MET A 191 -27.75 -23.27 2.03
C MET A 191 -26.71 -22.18 2.31
N GLY A 192 -26.71 -21.08 1.54
CA GLY A 192 -25.77 -19.97 1.74
C GLY A 192 -26.21 -18.98 2.83
N GLY A 193 -27.52 -18.80 3.04
CA GLY A 193 -28.05 -17.82 4.01
C GLY A 193 -28.84 -18.43 5.16
N ILE A 194 -29.87 -19.21 4.84
CA ILE A 194 -30.84 -19.69 5.84
C ILE A 194 -30.21 -20.74 6.75
N TYR A 195 -29.54 -21.73 6.16
CA TYR A 195 -28.98 -22.85 6.93
C TYR A 195 -27.92 -22.42 7.97
N PRO A 196 -26.90 -21.61 7.62
CA PRO A 196 -25.95 -21.10 8.60
C PRO A 196 -26.61 -20.25 9.70
N ALA A 197 -27.58 -19.41 9.36
CA ALA A 197 -28.29 -18.58 10.33
C ALA A 197 -29.07 -19.42 11.35
N VAL A 198 -29.70 -20.51 10.91
CA VAL A 198 -30.39 -21.46 11.81
C VAL A 198 -29.40 -22.15 12.75
N VAL A 199 -28.24 -22.59 12.25
CA VAL A 199 -27.20 -23.21 13.08
C VAL A 199 -26.65 -22.20 14.09
N GLN A 200 -26.37 -20.97 13.65
CA GLN A 200 -25.89 -19.90 14.53
C GLN A 200 -26.89 -19.60 15.65
N GLY A 201 -28.16 -19.37 15.31
CA GLY A 201 -29.18 -18.97 16.28
C GLY A 201 -29.62 -20.08 17.23
N LEU A 202 -29.69 -21.33 16.77
CA LEU A 202 -30.24 -22.44 17.57
C LEU A 202 -29.19 -23.31 18.26
N ARG A 203 -27.94 -23.32 17.79
CA ARG A 203 -26.87 -24.16 18.37
C ARG A 203 -25.70 -23.36 18.92
N VAL A 204 -25.23 -22.35 18.19
CA VAL A 204 -24.03 -21.60 18.60
C VAL A 204 -24.37 -20.59 19.68
N GLN A 205 -25.28 -19.64 19.43
CA GLN A 205 -25.62 -18.57 20.38
C GLN A 205 -26.02 -19.07 21.79
N PRO A 206 -26.76 -20.20 21.95
CA PRO A 206 -27.08 -20.71 23.28
C PRO A 206 -25.87 -21.25 24.08
N ALA A 207 -24.80 -21.65 23.41
CA ALA A 207 -23.61 -22.29 24.00
C ALA A 207 -22.32 -21.76 23.37
N GLU A 208 -22.25 -20.44 23.13
CA GLU A 208 -21.25 -19.82 22.26
C GLU A 208 -19.82 -20.04 22.76
N SER A 209 -19.60 -19.92 24.07
CA SER A 209 -18.28 -20.13 24.69
C SER A 209 -17.74 -21.54 24.49
N GLU A 210 -18.59 -22.56 24.53
CA GLU A 210 -18.19 -23.95 24.33
C GLU A 210 -18.00 -24.26 22.84
N MET A 211 -18.91 -23.76 22.00
CA MET A 211 -18.93 -24.07 20.57
C MET A 211 -17.84 -23.32 19.79
N GLU A 212 -17.54 -22.07 20.16
CA GLU A 212 -16.52 -21.25 19.50
C GLU A 212 -15.11 -21.42 20.10
N ALA A 213 -14.98 -21.97 21.33
CA ALA A 213 -13.70 -22.22 22.00
C ALA A 213 -12.59 -22.79 21.09
N PRO A 214 -12.80 -23.91 20.35
CA PRO A 214 -11.74 -24.47 19.51
C PRO A 214 -11.38 -23.58 18.30
N TYR A 215 -12.27 -22.70 17.85
CA TYR A 215 -12.00 -21.78 16.74
C TYR A 215 -11.29 -20.52 17.22
N ILE A 216 -11.63 -20.05 18.42
CA ILE A 216 -10.90 -18.99 19.12
C ILE A 216 -9.47 -19.45 19.44
N GLU A 217 -9.28 -20.69 19.89
CA GLU A 217 -7.95 -21.24 20.14
C GLU A 217 -7.09 -21.26 18.86
N ARG A 218 -7.67 -21.67 17.72
CA ARG A 218 -6.99 -21.59 16.42
C ARG A 218 -6.59 -20.16 16.07
N ASN A 219 -7.49 -19.19 16.30
CA ASN A 219 -7.19 -17.80 16.06
C ASN A 219 -6.06 -17.27 16.96
N ILE A 220 -6.08 -17.58 18.25
CA ILE A 220 -5.02 -17.18 19.18
C ILE A 220 -3.67 -17.75 18.74
N LEU A 221 -3.62 -19.04 18.41
CA LEU A 221 -2.39 -19.69 17.93
C LEU A 221 -1.87 -19.07 16.63
N ALA A 222 -2.75 -18.89 15.64
CA ALA A 222 -2.39 -18.29 14.35
C ALA A 222 -1.96 -16.83 14.49
N THR A 223 -2.65 -16.04 15.32
CA THR A 223 -2.31 -14.64 15.63
C THR A 223 -0.94 -14.56 16.27
N ARG A 224 -0.68 -15.37 17.30
CA ARG A 224 0.63 -15.37 17.97
C ARG A 224 1.76 -15.72 17.00
N GLN A 225 1.54 -16.68 16.11
CA GLN A 225 2.54 -17.07 15.12
C GLN A 225 2.73 -16.01 14.02
N ALA A 226 1.64 -15.45 13.49
CA ALA A 226 1.68 -14.46 12.41
C ALA A 226 2.44 -13.19 12.82
N TYR A 227 2.22 -12.70 14.04
CA TYR A 227 2.92 -11.53 14.60
C TYR A 227 4.23 -11.90 15.33
N GLY A 228 4.59 -13.17 15.42
CA GLY A 228 5.77 -13.63 16.15
C GLY A 228 5.70 -13.43 17.68
N LEU A 229 4.50 -13.30 18.25
CA LEU A 229 4.27 -13.15 19.70
C LEU A 229 4.62 -14.42 20.49
N ASP A 230 4.70 -15.56 19.80
CA ASP A 230 5.18 -16.83 20.34
C ASP A 230 6.69 -16.84 20.63
N ARG A 231 7.44 -15.86 20.11
CA ARG A 231 8.90 -15.72 20.28
C ARG A 231 9.29 -14.60 21.27
N ILE A 232 8.33 -13.98 21.92
CA ILE A 232 8.60 -12.90 22.89
C ILE A 232 9.04 -13.48 24.22
N THR A 233 10.08 -12.90 24.81
CA THR A 233 10.48 -13.19 26.20
C THR A 233 9.73 -12.24 27.12
N GLU A 234 8.80 -12.76 27.90
CA GLU A 234 8.12 -12.00 28.95
C GLU A 234 9.05 -11.85 30.16
N VAL A 235 9.32 -10.59 30.55
CA VAL A 235 10.12 -10.26 31.73
C VAL A 235 9.24 -9.48 32.69
N VAL A 236 8.95 -10.07 33.86
CA VAL A 236 8.28 -9.37 34.95
C VAL A 236 9.36 -8.76 35.84
N ILE A 237 9.30 -7.45 36.06
CA ILE A 237 10.22 -6.74 36.94
C ILE A 237 9.55 -6.65 38.32
N GLU A 238 9.90 -7.56 39.22
CA GLU A 238 9.22 -7.70 40.53
C GLU A 238 9.93 -6.99 41.70
N ASP A 239 11.14 -6.44 41.50
CA ASP A 239 11.95 -5.80 42.56
C ASP A 239 12.64 -4.52 42.07
N PHE A 240 11.89 -3.44 41.82
CA PHE A 240 12.48 -2.13 41.52
C PHE A 240 12.56 -1.26 42.79
N ASP A 241 13.77 -0.83 43.15
CA ASP A 241 13.95 0.20 44.17
C ASP A 241 13.57 1.57 43.57
N THR A 242 12.63 2.25 44.23
CA THR A 242 12.18 3.60 43.83
C THR A 242 13.04 4.70 44.44
N THR A 243 14.01 4.34 45.29
CA THR A 243 14.93 5.26 45.93
C THR A 243 16.22 5.36 45.10
N ILE A 244 16.45 6.51 44.47
CA ILE A 244 17.68 6.76 43.71
C ILE A 244 18.77 7.27 44.65
N THR A 245 19.87 6.56 44.76
CA THR A 245 21.05 6.99 45.53
C THR A 245 22.09 7.68 44.64
N ALA A 246 23.04 8.39 45.27
CA ALA A 246 24.17 8.97 44.53
C ALA A 246 25.11 7.91 43.93
N GLU A 247 25.14 6.70 44.48
CA GLU A 247 25.90 5.59 43.91
C GLU A 247 25.26 5.12 42.61
N ASP A 248 23.93 4.99 42.58
CA ASP A 248 23.18 4.60 41.37
C ASP A 248 23.40 5.57 40.22
N LEU A 249 23.41 6.88 40.49
CA LEU A 249 23.67 7.90 39.48
C LEU A 249 25.09 7.80 38.89
N ARG A 250 26.09 7.48 39.73
CA ARG A 250 27.48 7.32 39.27
C ARG A 250 27.67 6.02 38.49
N ALA A 251 27.03 4.94 38.94
CA ALA A 251 27.05 3.64 38.26
C ALA A 251 26.32 3.68 36.90
N ASN A 252 25.33 4.55 36.75
CA ASN A 252 24.50 4.70 35.54
C ASN A 252 24.73 6.04 34.83
N SER A 253 25.98 6.52 34.79
CA SER A 253 26.35 7.80 34.17
C SER A 253 25.89 7.92 32.71
N ALA A 254 25.95 6.83 31.95
CA ALA A 254 25.43 6.78 30.58
C ALA A 254 23.92 7.07 30.51
N THR A 255 23.12 6.52 31.43
CA THR A 255 21.68 6.82 31.51
C THR A 255 21.45 8.26 31.90
N VAL A 256 22.14 8.75 32.94
CA VAL A 256 21.98 10.12 33.45
C VAL A 256 22.29 11.16 32.38
N ARG A 257 23.35 10.97 31.60
CA ARG A 257 23.72 11.86 30.49
C ARG A 257 22.72 11.85 29.32
N ASN A 258 21.82 10.88 29.28
CA ASN A 258 20.85 10.69 28.19
C ASN A 258 19.40 10.89 28.64
N ILE A 259 19.18 11.38 29.87
CA ILE A 259 17.84 11.77 30.35
C ILE A 259 17.34 12.93 29.47
N ARG A 260 16.22 12.69 28.79
CA ARG A 260 15.62 13.64 27.87
C ARG A 260 14.97 14.79 28.65
N VAL A 261 15.53 15.99 28.51
CA VAL A 261 14.97 17.25 29.03
C VAL A 261 14.31 18.05 27.91
N LEU A 262 14.79 17.90 26.66
CA LEU A 262 14.17 18.48 25.47
C LEU A 262 13.13 17.52 24.87
N ASP A 263 11.88 17.96 24.76
CA ASP A 263 10.79 17.20 24.14
C ASP A 263 10.71 17.50 22.63
N PRO A 264 10.88 16.49 21.74
CA PRO A 264 10.80 16.69 20.29
C PRO A 264 9.45 17.22 19.80
N LEU A 265 8.37 16.99 20.55
CA LEU A 265 7.01 17.42 20.17
C LEU A 265 6.76 18.92 20.41
N ILE A 266 7.64 19.60 21.15
CA ILE A 266 7.41 20.98 21.63
C ILE A 266 8.57 21.92 21.28
N VAL A 267 9.81 21.42 21.18
CA VAL A 267 11.01 22.26 21.07
C VAL A 267 11.20 22.89 19.68
N GLN A 268 10.42 22.47 18.68
CA GLN A 268 10.47 22.94 17.29
C GLN A 268 10.53 24.47 17.16
N ALA A 269 9.64 25.20 17.84
CA ALA A 269 9.58 26.66 17.74
C ALA A 269 10.87 27.34 18.23
N THR A 270 11.59 26.69 19.15
CA THR A 270 12.89 27.16 19.64
C THR A 270 13.99 26.88 18.61
N PHE A 271 13.94 25.74 17.92
CA PHE A 271 14.83 25.45 16.79
C PHE A 271 14.61 26.47 15.66
N ASP A 272 13.36 26.73 15.24
CA ASP A 272 13.06 27.76 14.24
C ASP A 272 13.62 29.13 14.63
N ARG A 273 13.37 29.55 15.88
CA ARG A 273 13.84 30.85 16.39
C ARG A 273 15.36 30.98 16.43
N LEU A 274 16.06 29.94 16.87
CA LEU A 274 17.49 29.99 17.14
C LEU A 274 18.35 29.54 15.97
N GLN A 275 17.82 28.69 15.10
CA GLN A 275 18.58 27.96 14.09
C GLN A 275 17.95 28.02 12.69
N GLY A 276 16.68 28.43 12.55
CA GLY A 276 16.10 28.69 11.24
C GLY A 276 16.79 29.87 10.55
N GLU A 277 17.29 30.82 11.34
CA GLU A 277 18.10 32.02 11.02
C GLU A 277 17.53 32.98 9.95
N ARG A 278 16.53 32.58 9.14
CA ARG A 278 15.84 33.38 8.12
C ARG A 278 14.41 32.90 7.87
N GLU A 279 13.67 33.68 7.08
CA GLU A 279 12.25 33.42 6.82
C GLU A 279 12.00 32.17 5.96
N PHE A 280 12.92 31.69 5.14
CA PHE A 280 12.64 30.64 4.16
C PHE A 280 13.03 29.21 4.58
N TYR A 281 13.64 29.02 5.75
CA TYR A 281 13.82 27.70 6.33
C TYR A 281 12.88 27.47 7.51
N ARG A 282 12.51 26.22 7.70
CA ARG A 282 11.75 25.75 8.86
C ARG A 282 12.19 24.33 9.23
N PHE A 283 12.01 23.98 10.49
CA PHE A 283 12.11 22.60 10.95
C PHE A 283 10.74 21.92 10.94
N ASN A 284 10.72 20.59 10.83
CA ASN A 284 9.51 19.78 10.97
C ASN A 284 8.84 19.98 12.33
N ASP A 285 7.50 19.87 12.37
CA ASP A 285 6.68 20.09 13.56
C ASP A 285 7.10 19.19 14.73
N VAL A 286 7.53 17.97 14.41
CA VAL A 286 8.15 17.03 15.34
C VAL A 286 9.60 16.86 14.92
N LEU A 287 10.53 16.97 15.88
CA LEU A 287 11.95 16.73 15.64
C LEU A 287 12.31 15.26 15.82
N ASP A 288 13.35 14.84 15.10
CA ASP A 288 13.88 13.49 15.15
C ASP A 288 14.80 13.27 16.36
N ASP A 289 14.80 12.04 16.87
CA ASP A 289 15.79 11.59 17.84
C ASP A 289 16.90 10.76 17.20
N GLY A 290 18.12 10.95 17.70
CA GLY A 290 19.30 10.26 17.18
C GLY A 290 20.34 9.99 18.25
N ARG A 291 21.33 9.17 17.92
CA ARG A 291 22.50 8.93 18.78
C ARG A 291 23.78 9.19 18.00
N TYR A 292 24.61 10.07 18.52
CA TYR A 292 25.93 10.37 17.96
C TYR A 292 27.01 10.23 19.03
N VAL A 293 28.25 10.03 18.58
CA VAL A 293 29.41 10.05 19.45
C VAL A 293 29.78 11.50 19.73
N VAL A 294 29.68 11.91 20.99
CA VAL A 294 30.05 13.24 21.48
C VAL A 294 31.06 13.04 22.61
N ASP A 295 32.23 13.66 22.49
CA ASP A 295 33.35 13.50 23.44
C ASP A 295 33.74 12.01 23.67
N GLY A 296 33.64 11.19 22.61
CA GLY A 296 33.96 9.75 22.66
C GLY A 296 32.87 8.87 23.27
N GLU A 297 31.69 9.41 23.61
CA GLU A 297 30.59 8.67 24.22
C GLU A 297 29.28 8.79 23.43
N THR A 298 28.52 7.70 23.35
CA THR A 298 27.20 7.69 22.72
C THR A 298 26.24 8.60 23.48
N THR A 299 25.83 9.67 22.83
CA THR A 299 24.95 10.70 23.36
C THR A 299 23.69 10.80 22.51
N HIS A 300 22.56 10.86 23.19
CA HIS A 300 21.24 11.05 22.62
C HIS A 300 21.06 12.53 22.28
N VAL A 301 20.63 12.78 21.06
CA VAL A 301 20.45 14.11 20.50
C VAL A 301 19.06 14.25 19.92
N LEU A 302 18.59 15.50 19.83
CA LEU A 302 17.51 15.88 18.93
C LEU A 302 18.14 16.51 17.70
N LEU A 303 17.62 16.19 16.53
CA LEU A 303 18.05 16.76 15.28
C LEU A 303 16.85 17.24 14.47
N GLY A 304 17.07 18.26 13.67
CA GLY A 304 16.09 18.78 12.74
C GLY A 304 16.77 19.25 11.48
N ILE A 305 16.10 19.02 10.35
CA ILE A 305 16.56 19.48 9.04
C ILE A 305 15.97 20.86 8.74
N ARG A 306 16.78 21.76 8.19
CA ARG A 306 16.29 23.05 7.71
C ARG A 306 15.64 22.87 6.35
N GLU A 307 14.39 22.44 6.37
CA GLU A 307 13.57 22.28 5.17
C GLU A 307 13.14 23.64 4.63
N LEU A 308 12.88 23.70 3.32
CA LEU A 308 12.45 24.93 2.66
C LEU A 308 10.97 25.23 2.96
N ASP A 309 10.67 26.42 3.47
CA ASP A 309 9.31 26.90 3.72
C ASP A 309 8.71 27.55 2.45
N LEU A 310 8.05 26.73 1.63
CA LEU A 310 7.43 27.16 0.38
C LEU A 310 6.30 28.18 0.57
N ASN A 311 5.64 28.22 1.74
CA ASN A 311 4.48 29.09 1.97
C ASN A 311 4.83 30.58 2.01
N LYS A 312 6.11 30.92 2.18
CA LYS A 312 6.58 32.30 2.22
C LYS A 312 7.02 32.83 0.85
N MET A 313 7.03 31.97 -0.17
CA MET A 313 7.38 32.34 -1.54
C MET A 313 6.15 32.89 -2.28
N ARG A 314 6.31 34.00 -3.00
CA ARG A 314 5.18 34.71 -3.65
C ARG A 314 5.23 34.75 -5.17
N SER A 315 6.31 34.28 -5.79
CA SER A 315 6.47 34.25 -7.25
C SER A 315 7.01 32.90 -7.70
N TRP A 316 6.67 32.53 -8.94
CA TRP A 316 7.15 31.31 -9.57
C TRP A 316 8.69 31.22 -9.60
N GLU A 317 9.36 32.34 -9.90
CA GLU A 317 10.82 32.39 -9.88
C GLU A 317 11.37 32.12 -8.48
N SER A 318 10.78 32.72 -7.44
CA SER A 318 11.21 32.51 -6.06
C SER A 318 11.05 31.04 -5.68
N GLU A 319 9.87 30.48 -5.90
CA GLU A 319 9.49 29.13 -5.46
C GLU A 319 10.19 28.02 -6.24
N HIS A 320 10.41 28.19 -7.54
CA HIS A 320 10.87 27.10 -8.40
C HIS A 320 12.27 27.30 -8.98
N VAL A 321 12.87 28.50 -8.92
CA VAL A 321 14.18 28.77 -9.52
C VAL A 321 15.19 29.24 -8.48
N ALA A 322 14.82 30.20 -7.62
CA ALA A 322 15.73 30.76 -6.64
C ALA A 322 15.89 29.85 -5.41
N PHE A 323 14.78 29.39 -4.83
CA PHE A 323 14.79 28.57 -3.62
C PHE A 323 14.41 27.13 -3.95
N THR A 324 15.42 26.29 -4.14
CA THR A 324 15.26 24.93 -4.70
C THR A 324 15.56 23.81 -3.71
N HIS A 325 16.11 24.12 -2.54
CA HIS A 325 16.58 23.15 -1.55
C HIS A 325 16.53 23.70 -0.12
N GLY A 326 16.45 22.78 0.86
CA GLY A 326 16.75 23.03 2.28
C GLY A 326 18.27 23.08 2.52
N TYR A 327 18.71 23.42 3.74
CA TYR A 327 20.16 23.55 4.03
C TYR A 327 20.58 23.05 5.42
N GLY A 328 21.28 21.91 5.46
CA GLY A 328 21.95 21.41 6.64
C GLY A 328 21.00 20.94 7.75
N VAL A 329 21.58 20.75 8.93
CA VAL A 329 20.92 20.19 10.11
C VAL A 329 21.25 21.04 11.34
N ALA A 330 20.35 21.06 12.31
CA ALA A 330 20.62 21.52 13.66
C ALA A 330 20.51 20.33 14.60
N VAL A 331 21.53 20.12 15.46
CA VAL A 331 21.58 19.00 16.40
C VAL A 331 21.86 19.54 17.79
N ALA A 332 21.03 19.17 18.76
CA ALA A 332 21.18 19.54 20.16
C ALA A 332 21.19 18.31 21.07
N SER A 333 21.94 18.38 22.16
CA SER A 333 21.92 17.35 23.21
C SER A 333 20.54 17.29 23.87
N VAL A 334 19.94 16.12 24.03
CA VAL A 334 18.59 16.03 24.66
C VAL A 334 18.60 16.35 26.15
N SER A 335 19.75 16.21 26.78
CA SER A 335 19.96 16.28 28.23
C SER A 335 20.63 17.57 28.70
N ARG A 336 21.07 18.44 27.77
CA ARG A 336 21.79 19.67 28.08
C ARG A 336 21.08 20.87 27.49
N VAL A 337 21.00 21.90 28.32
CA VAL A 337 20.56 23.24 27.94
C VAL A 337 21.61 24.24 28.40
N LYS A 338 21.72 25.35 27.70
CA LYS A 338 22.56 26.48 28.11
C LYS A 338 21.99 27.10 29.40
N GLY A 339 22.77 27.94 30.08
CA GLY A 339 22.30 28.64 31.28
C GLY A 339 21.05 29.51 31.04
N SER A 340 20.76 29.88 29.79
CA SER A 340 19.53 30.58 29.37
C SER A 340 18.29 29.68 29.29
N GLY A 341 18.46 28.37 29.32
CA GLY A 341 17.41 27.38 29.04
C GLY A 341 17.27 27.00 27.57
N ASP A 342 18.03 27.63 26.66
CA ASP A 342 18.03 27.28 25.24
C ASP A 342 18.73 25.92 25.00
N PRO A 343 18.36 25.17 23.95
CA PRO A 343 19.06 23.95 23.54
C PRO A 343 20.58 24.17 23.37
N ASP A 344 21.35 23.19 23.81
CA ASP A 344 22.80 23.17 23.59
C ASP A 344 23.12 22.52 22.23
N PHE A 345 23.15 23.35 21.18
CA PHE A 345 23.46 22.93 19.82
C PHE A 345 24.93 22.52 19.67
N ILE A 346 25.14 21.28 19.22
CA ILE A 346 26.45 20.71 18.88
C ILE A 346 26.72 20.74 17.37
N ILE A 347 25.66 20.86 16.55
CA ILE A 347 25.72 21.19 15.13
C ILE A 347 24.66 22.26 14.89
N GLY A 348 25.00 23.35 14.20
CA GLY A 348 24.09 24.47 14.05
C GLY A 348 24.59 25.55 13.09
N ASP A 349 23.87 26.66 13.05
CA ASP A 349 24.16 27.92 12.36
C ASP A 349 24.22 27.84 10.81
N LEU A 350 24.32 29.01 10.15
CA LEU A 350 24.55 29.16 8.71
C LEU A 350 25.83 29.99 8.44
N PRO A 351 26.85 29.44 7.75
CA PRO A 351 26.98 28.04 7.30
C PRO A 351 27.05 27.07 8.49
N VAL A 352 26.80 25.77 8.23
CA VAL A 352 26.78 24.76 9.29
C VAL A 352 28.13 24.70 10.02
N ALA A 353 28.09 24.98 11.31
CA ALA A 353 29.17 24.80 12.26
C ALA A 353 28.99 23.48 13.02
N ILE A 354 30.05 22.68 13.10
CA ILE A 354 30.10 21.42 13.84
C ILE A 354 31.06 21.61 15.02
N HIS A 355 30.60 21.33 16.22
CA HIS A 355 31.44 21.42 17.41
C HIS A 355 32.51 20.32 17.40
N GLU A 356 33.73 20.63 17.85
CA GLU A 356 34.89 19.71 17.82
C GLU A 356 34.68 18.41 18.62
N SER A 357 33.71 18.41 19.54
CA SER A 357 33.33 17.22 20.31
C SER A 357 32.58 16.17 19.51
N VAL A 358 32.13 16.49 18.29
CA VAL A 358 31.33 15.59 17.44
C VAL A 358 32.18 15.09 16.29
N GLU A 359 32.33 13.77 16.19
CA GLU A 359 33.09 13.13 15.10
C GLU A 359 32.24 12.96 13.83
N ILE A 360 31.73 14.06 13.28
CA ILE A 360 30.89 14.07 12.07
C ILE A 360 31.38 15.14 11.10
N THR A 361 31.32 14.86 9.81
CA THR A 361 31.51 15.84 8.75
C THR A 361 30.19 16.05 7.99
N LEU A 362 30.03 17.25 7.42
CA LEU A 362 28.93 17.57 6.52
C LEU A 362 29.48 18.33 5.32
N ASP A 363 29.75 17.61 4.25
CA ASP A 363 30.35 18.15 3.02
C ASP A 363 29.29 18.68 2.05
N ARG A 364 28.06 18.15 2.14
CA ARG A 364 26.92 18.51 1.27
C ARG A 364 25.68 18.79 2.10
N PRO A 365 25.50 20.03 2.59
CA PRO A 365 24.36 20.40 3.41
C PRO A 365 23.06 20.54 2.59
N GLN A 366 23.10 20.68 1.26
CA GLN A 366 21.91 20.98 0.45
C GLN A 366 20.91 19.81 0.39
N ILE A 367 19.65 20.08 0.73
CA ILE A 367 18.54 19.11 0.75
C ILE A 367 17.57 19.38 -0.41
N TYR A 368 17.78 18.71 -1.53
CA TYR A 368 16.89 18.78 -2.69
C TYR A 368 15.68 17.84 -2.59
N VAL A 369 15.80 16.85 -1.72
CA VAL A 369 14.80 15.84 -1.40
C VAL A 369 14.74 15.75 0.11
N GLY A 370 13.58 16.05 0.68
CA GLY A 370 13.37 16.26 2.10
C GLY A 370 11.92 16.01 2.45
N GLU A 371 11.54 16.26 3.69
CA GLU A 371 10.18 16.00 4.17
C GLU A 371 9.26 17.19 3.88
N GLY A 372 8.07 16.91 3.34
CA GLY A 372 7.09 17.94 3.01
C GLY A 372 7.48 18.85 1.84
N LEU A 373 8.54 18.53 1.10
CA LEU A 373 8.96 19.25 -0.10
C LEU A 373 8.04 18.92 -1.29
N GLY A 374 6.92 19.63 -1.38
CA GLY A 374 5.98 19.52 -2.48
C GLY A 374 6.43 20.18 -3.79
N GLY A 375 5.63 19.96 -4.84
CA GLY A 375 5.79 20.65 -6.12
C GLY A 375 7.04 20.26 -6.90
N TYR A 376 7.71 21.24 -7.52
CA TYR A 376 8.92 21.01 -8.28
C TYR A 376 9.94 22.14 -8.11
N ALA A 377 11.19 21.86 -8.46
CA ALA A 377 12.27 22.83 -8.54
C ALA A 377 12.98 22.72 -9.89
N VAL A 378 13.48 23.84 -10.38
CA VAL A 378 14.28 23.96 -11.61
C VAL A 378 15.71 24.26 -11.19
N VAL A 379 16.58 23.27 -11.39
CA VAL A 379 18.02 23.38 -11.12
C VAL A 379 18.79 23.58 -12.42
N GLY A 380 19.96 24.20 -12.37
CA GLY A 380 20.71 24.55 -13.59
C GLY A 380 19.97 25.57 -14.47
N ALA A 381 19.18 26.45 -13.85
CA ALA A 381 18.56 27.58 -14.50
C ALA A 381 19.61 28.63 -14.92
N SER A 382 19.20 29.65 -15.66
CA SER A 382 20.08 30.79 -15.96
C SER A 382 20.43 31.64 -14.73
N ARG A 383 19.71 31.44 -13.62
CA ARG A 383 19.90 32.07 -12.31
C ARG A 383 20.44 31.02 -11.34
N ASP A 384 21.39 31.42 -10.51
CA ASP A 384 21.93 30.58 -9.46
C ASP A 384 20.94 30.43 -8.30
N GLU A 385 21.00 29.28 -7.65
CA GLU A 385 20.12 28.91 -6.55
C GLU A 385 20.62 29.59 -5.27
N VAL A 386 19.70 30.03 -4.41
CA VAL A 386 20.03 30.60 -3.11
C VAL A 386 20.43 29.46 -2.18
N ASP A 387 21.64 29.52 -1.61
CA ASP A 387 22.18 28.48 -0.73
C ASP A 387 21.93 28.82 0.75
N TYR A 388 22.46 29.94 1.24
CA TYR A 388 22.16 30.45 2.58
C TYR A 388 22.52 31.94 2.66
N THR A 389 22.14 32.60 3.76
CA THR A 389 22.60 33.96 4.07
C THR A 389 23.56 33.91 5.24
N ASP A 390 24.77 34.43 5.06
CA ASP A 390 25.78 34.47 6.12
C ASP A 390 25.49 35.54 7.20
N GLN A 391 26.36 35.58 8.22
CA GLN A 391 26.27 36.52 9.34
C GLN A 391 26.40 38.00 8.92
N ASP A 392 27.06 38.28 7.80
CA ASP A 392 27.23 39.62 7.22
C ASP A 392 26.05 40.03 6.33
N GLN A 393 24.98 39.22 6.29
CA GLN A 393 23.80 39.39 5.43
C GLN A 393 24.10 39.20 3.93
N GLY A 394 25.21 38.56 3.59
CA GLY A 394 25.53 38.15 2.23
C GLY A 394 24.75 36.89 1.83
N THR A 395 23.95 36.97 0.77
CA THR A 395 23.33 35.78 0.18
C THR A 395 24.36 35.02 -0.64
N GLN A 396 24.64 33.80 -0.22
CA GLN A 396 25.46 32.85 -0.94
C GLN A 396 24.60 32.09 -1.96
N ALA A 397 25.22 31.76 -3.08
CA ALA A 397 24.56 31.07 -4.18
C ALA A 397 25.30 29.77 -4.51
N VAL A 398 24.54 28.79 -4.98
CA VAL A 398 25.05 27.49 -5.38
C VAL A 398 24.46 27.10 -6.73
N ARG A 399 25.18 26.25 -7.46
CA ARG A 399 24.64 25.54 -8.63
C ARG A 399 24.63 24.06 -8.34
N TYR A 400 23.48 23.43 -8.59
CA TYR A 400 23.31 21.99 -8.41
C TYR A 400 24.41 21.13 -9.09
N ALA A 401 24.89 21.55 -10.27
CA ALA A 401 25.96 20.85 -10.98
C ALA A 401 27.32 20.94 -10.27
N ASP A 402 27.61 22.06 -9.60
CA ASP A 402 28.92 22.32 -8.97
C ASP A 402 29.12 21.47 -7.70
N ILE A 403 28.01 21.07 -7.05
CA ILE A 403 28.00 20.12 -5.93
C ILE A 403 27.86 18.65 -6.40
N GLY A 404 27.99 18.40 -7.70
CA GLY A 404 27.93 17.05 -8.30
C GLY A 404 26.52 16.49 -8.45
N GLY A 405 25.50 17.35 -8.53
CA GLY A 405 24.12 16.97 -8.77
C GLY A 405 23.83 16.61 -10.23
N GLU A 406 23.31 15.41 -10.47
CA GLU A 406 22.98 14.90 -11.81
C GLU A 406 21.49 14.54 -12.00
N GLY A 407 20.71 14.60 -10.92
CA GLY A 407 19.31 14.20 -10.89
C GLY A 407 18.36 15.13 -11.65
N GLY A 408 17.14 14.66 -11.87
CA GLY A 408 16.06 15.44 -12.48
C GLY A 408 15.91 15.25 -14.00
N VAL A 409 14.77 15.70 -14.52
CA VAL A 409 14.42 15.55 -15.93
C VAL A 409 14.95 16.74 -16.72
N GLN A 410 15.80 16.47 -17.70
CA GLN A 410 16.40 17.51 -18.53
C GLN A 410 15.34 18.22 -19.40
N MET A 411 15.37 19.55 -19.40
CA MET A 411 14.32 20.42 -19.97
C MET A 411 14.61 20.93 -21.40
N ARG A 412 15.50 20.27 -22.16
CA ARG A 412 15.84 20.64 -23.55
C ARG A 412 14.66 20.56 -24.54
N SER A 413 13.70 19.69 -24.30
CA SER A 413 12.61 19.42 -25.26
C SER A 413 11.39 20.28 -24.98
N MET A 414 10.90 20.99 -26.00
CA MET A 414 9.62 21.73 -25.93
C MET A 414 8.44 20.84 -25.55
N PHE A 415 8.45 19.56 -25.93
CA PHE A 415 7.42 18.61 -25.51
C PHE A 415 7.47 18.32 -24.01
N ARG A 416 8.67 18.20 -23.42
CA ARG A 416 8.83 18.03 -21.96
C ARG A 416 8.40 19.28 -21.21
N LYS A 417 8.81 20.46 -21.69
CA LYS A 417 8.38 21.75 -21.15
C LYS A 417 6.84 21.86 -21.13
N ALA A 418 6.18 21.53 -22.24
CA ALA A 418 4.73 21.53 -22.34
C ALA A 418 4.07 20.46 -21.44
N ALA A 419 4.66 19.26 -21.32
CA ALA A 419 4.13 18.21 -20.46
C ALA A 419 4.19 18.59 -18.98
N PHE A 420 5.28 19.21 -18.52
CA PHE A 420 5.38 19.70 -17.15
C PHE A 420 4.46 20.90 -16.90
N ALA A 421 4.34 21.80 -17.88
CA ALA A 421 3.37 22.89 -17.81
C ALA A 421 1.94 22.38 -17.61
N LEU A 422 1.56 21.33 -18.37
CA LEU A 422 0.26 20.67 -18.21
C LEU A 422 0.14 19.93 -16.87
N ARG A 423 1.18 19.22 -16.43
CA ARG A 423 1.19 18.45 -15.16
C ARG A 423 0.95 19.34 -13.95
N PHE A 424 1.60 20.51 -13.90
CA PHE A 424 1.50 21.42 -12.76
C PHE A 424 0.46 22.53 -12.95
N GLY A 425 -0.20 22.61 -14.12
CA GLY A 425 -1.15 23.68 -14.43
C GLY A 425 -0.51 25.07 -14.46
N GLN A 426 0.78 25.16 -14.77
CA GLN A 426 1.60 26.38 -14.77
C GLN A 426 2.21 26.58 -16.16
N ILE A 427 2.22 27.80 -16.69
CA ILE A 427 2.73 28.07 -18.07
C ILE A 427 4.24 28.31 -18.08
N GLU A 428 4.81 28.68 -16.95
CA GLU A 428 6.19 29.11 -16.77
C GLU A 428 7.22 28.06 -17.19
N PRO A 429 7.03 26.74 -16.97
CA PRO A 429 7.89 25.71 -17.56
C PRO A 429 8.10 25.81 -19.07
N LEU A 430 7.14 26.41 -19.79
CA LEU A 430 7.15 26.57 -21.24
C LEU A 430 7.73 27.92 -21.70
N ILE A 431 7.46 29.01 -20.97
CA ILE A 431 7.73 30.38 -21.43
C ILE A 431 8.86 31.10 -20.68
N SER A 432 9.29 30.58 -19.53
CA SER A 432 10.26 31.26 -18.68
C SER A 432 11.66 31.26 -19.29
N ASN A 433 12.29 32.45 -19.32
CA ASN A 433 13.67 32.61 -19.78
C ASN A 433 14.70 32.00 -18.80
N PHE A 434 14.29 31.65 -17.58
CA PHE A 434 15.15 30.97 -16.62
C PHE A 434 15.46 29.52 -17.02
N ILE A 435 14.59 28.90 -17.82
CA ILE A 435 14.72 27.48 -18.23
C ILE A 435 15.53 27.39 -19.52
N THR A 436 16.79 27.00 -19.36
CA THR A 436 17.75 26.79 -20.43
C THR A 436 17.81 25.32 -20.85
N ASP A 437 18.68 25.01 -21.81
CA ASP A 437 18.95 23.63 -22.23
C ASP A 437 19.72 22.82 -21.18
N ASP A 438 20.34 23.48 -20.20
CA ASP A 438 21.04 22.82 -19.11
C ASP A 438 20.16 22.62 -17.88
N SER A 439 18.98 23.26 -17.86
CA SER A 439 18.03 23.14 -16.77
C SER A 439 17.43 21.74 -16.64
N ARG A 440 17.22 21.34 -15.38
CA ARG A 440 16.60 20.08 -15.00
C ARG A 440 15.47 20.34 -14.03
N LEU A 441 14.43 19.53 -14.12
CA LEU A 441 13.25 19.64 -13.27
C LEU A 441 13.20 18.49 -12.28
N LEU A 442 13.21 18.81 -10.98
CA LEU A 442 13.04 17.89 -9.86
C LEU A 442 11.58 17.99 -9.37
N TYR A 443 10.80 16.90 -9.45
CA TYR A 443 9.36 16.95 -9.12
C TYR A 443 8.84 15.87 -8.17
N VAL A 444 9.72 14.98 -7.71
CA VAL A 444 9.42 14.04 -6.62
C VAL A 444 10.47 14.33 -5.56
N ARG A 445 10.17 15.35 -4.76
CA ARG A 445 11.09 15.96 -3.80
C ARG A 445 10.75 15.58 -2.37
N ASP A 446 9.52 15.17 -2.11
CA ASP A 446 9.19 14.54 -0.84
C ASP A 446 9.79 13.13 -0.78
N VAL A 447 10.44 12.81 0.35
CA VAL A 447 11.11 11.52 0.57
C VAL A 447 10.12 10.37 0.46
N ARG A 448 8.94 10.51 1.07
CA ARG A 448 7.89 9.48 1.10
C ARG A 448 7.28 9.27 -0.28
N ASP A 449 6.90 10.35 -0.96
CA ASP A 449 6.38 10.28 -2.34
C ASP A 449 7.37 9.55 -3.27
N ARG A 450 8.68 9.74 -3.03
CA ARG A 450 9.73 9.14 -3.84
C ARG A 450 9.85 7.64 -3.64
N VAL A 451 9.85 7.18 -2.40
CA VAL A 451 9.93 5.74 -2.11
C VAL A 451 8.62 5.03 -2.49
N GLU A 452 7.47 5.67 -2.28
CA GLU A 452 6.16 5.17 -2.74
C GLU A 452 6.09 5.04 -4.27
N MET A 453 6.68 5.99 -5.01
CA MET A 453 6.74 5.90 -6.47
C MET A 453 7.67 4.77 -6.95
N LEU A 454 8.74 4.47 -6.22
CA LEU A 454 9.70 3.40 -6.57
C LEU A 454 9.18 2.01 -6.22
N ALA A 455 8.54 1.87 -5.06
CA ALA A 455 8.05 0.59 -4.55
C ALA A 455 6.62 0.72 -3.98
N PRO A 456 5.59 0.93 -4.84
CA PRO A 456 4.20 1.14 -4.42
C PRO A 456 3.51 -0.11 -3.83
N PHE A 457 4.28 -1.19 -3.66
CA PHE A 457 3.85 -2.45 -3.07
C PHE A 457 4.32 -2.59 -1.61
N LEU A 458 5.09 -1.62 -1.10
CA LEU A 458 5.45 -1.51 0.31
C LEU A 458 4.53 -0.50 1.00
N HIS A 459 4.23 -0.78 2.26
CA HIS A 459 3.66 0.18 3.18
C HIS A 459 4.80 0.87 3.91
N PHE A 460 5.01 2.15 3.63
CA PHE A 460 6.06 2.92 4.28
C PHE A 460 5.58 3.49 5.60
N ASP A 461 6.51 3.59 6.56
CA ASP A 461 6.28 4.30 7.81
C ASP A 461 5.94 5.77 7.54
N ALA A 462 5.20 6.37 8.47
CA ALA A 462 4.77 7.75 8.37
C ALA A 462 5.90 8.75 8.66
N ASP A 463 6.99 8.30 9.30
CA ASP A 463 8.05 9.14 9.84
C ASP A 463 9.44 8.78 9.25
N PRO A 464 9.78 9.29 8.05
CA PRO A 464 11.15 9.28 7.56
C PRO A 464 12.08 10.05 8.50
N TYR A 465 13.21 9.48 8.90
CA TYR A 465 14.14 10.18 9.78
C TYR A 465 15.49 10.44 9.08
N PRO A 466 16.10 11.62 9.26
CA PRO A 466 17.39 11.95 8.67
C PRO A 466 18.57 11.48 9.52
N VAL A 467 19.61 10.99 8.85
CA VAL A 467 20.88 10.57 9.46
C VAL A 467 22.05 11.20 8.72
N LEU A 468 23.07 11.61 9.48
CA LEU A 468 24.33 12.11 8.94
C LEU A 468 25.28 10.94 8.68
N VAL A 469 25.57 10.66 7.40
CA VAL A 469 26.45 9.56 6.97
C VAL A 469 27.35 10.04 5.84
N ASP A 470 28.66 9.77 5.94
CA ASP A 470 29.65 10.05 4.89
C ASP A 470 29.60 11.50 4.34
N GLY A 471 29.45 12.49 5.22
CA GLY A 471 29.39 13.90 4.83
C GLY A 471 28.06 14.35 4.24
N ARG A 472 26.99 13.55 4.34
CA ARG A 472 25.68 13.81 3.72
C ARG A 472 24.53 13.57 4.69
N ILE A 473 23.41 14.24 4.40
CA ILE A 473 22.12 13.96 5.03
C ILE A 473 21.40 12.90 4.18
N VAL A 474 21.06 11.77 4.80
CA VAL A 474 20.34 10.67 4.16
C VAL A 474 19.10 10.36 4.99
N TYR A 475 17.96 10.22 4.34
CA TYR A 475 16.74 9.77 5.00
C TYR A 475 16.66 8.25 5.01
N ILE A 476 16.29 7.70 6.16
CA ILE A 476 15.92 6.31 6.31
C ILE A 476 14.40 6.24 6.37
N VAL A 477 13.82 5.36 5.56
CA VAL A 477 12.37 5.11 5.55
C VAL A 477 12.15 3.62 5.71
N ASP A 478 11.46 3.25 6.78
CA ASP A 478 11.08 1.87 6.99
C ASP A 478 9.90 1.49 6.09
N GLY A 479 10.00 0.31 5.47
CA GLY A 479 9.01 -0.18 4.50
C GLY A 479 8.63 -1.62 4.81
N TYR A 480 7.34 -1.89 4.89
CA TYR A 480 6.77 -3.16 5.32
C TYR A 480 5.91 -3.78 4.21
N THR A 481 5.97 -5.10 4.08
CA THR A 481 4.96 -5.87 3.34
C THR A 481 3.90 -6.36 4.34
N THR A 482 2.64 -6.19 4.01
CA THR A 482 1.53 -6.61 4.88
C THR A 482 0.64 -7.62 4.14
N THR A 483 -0.12 -8.42 4.89
CA THR A 483 -1.14 -9.28 4.33
C THR A 483 -2.29 -9.45 5.29
N ASP A 484 -3.51 -9.47 4.75
CA ASP A 484 -4.74 -9.74 5.49
C ASP A 484 -5.24 -11.19 5.24
N ARG A 485 -4.36 -12.03 4.66
CA ARG A 485 -4.66 -13.38 4.17
C ARG A 485 -4.05 -14.51 4.99
N TYR A 486 -3.47 -14.21 6.15
CA TYR A 486 -2.99 -15.25 7.05
C TYR A 486 -4.20 -15.97 7.69
N PRO A 487 -4.39 -17.28 7.44
CA PRO A 487 -5.53 -18.06 7.96
C PRO A 487 -5.66 -17.94 9.48
N TYR A 488 -6.87 -17.64 9.97
CA TYR A 488 -7.22 -17.51 11.38
C TYR A 488 -6.49 -16.41 12.16
N SER A 489 -5.56 -15.67 11.58
CA SER A 489 -4.90 -14.58 12.32
C SER A 489 -5.85 -13.40 12.48
N GLN A 490 -5.90 -12.84 13.68
CA GLN A 490 -6.60 -11.60 13.95
C GLN A 490 -5.91 -10.44 13.22
N ARG A 491 -6.67 -9.64 12.48
CA ARG A 491 -6.17 -8.41 11.88
C ARG A 491 -5.92 -7.38 12.97
N ALA A 492 -4.78 -6.69 12.87
CA ALA A 492 -4.52 -5.48 13.63
C ALA A 492 -5.22 -4.31 12.93
N ASP A 493 -5.74 -3.36 13.71
CA ASP A 493 -6.14 -2.06 13.18
C ASP A 493 -4.87 -1.32 12.76
N VAL A 494 -4.70 -1.10 11.45
CA VAL A 494 -3.56 -0.38 10.86
C VAL A 494 -4.02 0.94 10.29
#